data_AF-A0A0D7PUI2-F1
#
_entry.id   AF-A0A0D7PUI2-F1
#
_cell.length_a   1.000
_cell.length_b   1.000
_cell.length_c   1.000
_cell.angle_alpha   90.00
_cell.angle_beta   90.00
_cell.angle_gamma   90.00
#
_symmetry.space_group_name_H-M   'P 1'
#
loop_
_entity.id
_entity.type
_entity.pdbx_description
1 polymer ?
#
loop_
_entity_poly.entity_id
_entity_poly.type
_entity_poly.pdbx_seq_one_letter_code
_entity_poly.pdbx_strand_id
1 'polypeptide(L)'
;MTISTVTPQDIRAALLLRQEIALLDLRHEAEFATGHPLFAANMAVGRIAIEADLRLPRKDVPIVLYDDGEGLVDAARDQLQALGYGNVRALAGGLQAWRSVGYEVFQDVNSYAKAFGELVEARRHTPSLSADEVASLIAAKANIAILDVRRFDEYATMNIPGSVSVPGAELVLRAGRAAPDPDTTIIVNCAGRTRSIIGTQSLINAGLPNKVRALRNGTIGWTLAKHGLEHGADKRGDIGPFDGAKDNARDVAYRAGVRQIGTRELAALQADNTRTLYRFDVRDADEYASGHLAGFRHYAGGQLVQEIDMAAPVRGARIVLSDDRSIRADMTASWLAQMGSDIYVLDGGYDGPRDAGPPQVLPKPDPAHRYRRPYEGTAVAEAAMQAYLDWEYGLVEQLRRDGTHGFYVI
;
A
#
# COMPACT_ATOMS: atom_id res chain seq x y z
N MET A 1 -24.63 2.56 -27.87
CA MET A 1 -25.28 1.40 -27.21
C MET A 1 -25.32 1.69 -25.71
N THR A 2 -26.39 1.32 -25.03
CA THR A 2 -26.51 1.49 -23.57
C THR A 2 -25.52 0.56 -22.88
N ILE A 3 -24.75 1.07 -21.91
CA ILE A 3 -23.81 0.24 -21.14
C ILE A 3 -24.58 -0.82 -20.34
N SER A 4 -24.08 -2.05 -20.30
CA SER A 4 -24.65 -3.07 -19.42
C SER A 4 -24.35 -2.75 -17.96
N THR A 5 -25.26 -3.12 -17.05
CA THR A 5 -25.15 -2.76 -15.63
C THR A 5 -24.98 -4.00 -14.74
N VAL A 6 -24.44 -3.78 -13.54
CA VAL A 6 -24.37 -4.75 -12.44
C VAL A 6 -24.88 -4.12 -11.16
N THR A 7 -25.50 -4.91 -10.28
CA THR A 7 -26.01 -4.42 -8.99
C THR A 7 -24.89 -4.35 -7.94
N PRO A 8 -25.06 -3.59 -6.84
CA PRO A 8 -24.16 -3.68 -5.68
C PRO A 8 -23.97 -5.12 -5.18
N GLN A 9 -25.03 -5.93 -5.18
CA GLN A 9 -25.02 -7.33 -4.75
C GLN A 9 -24.14 -8.20 -5.64
N ASP A 10 -24.17 -7.99 -6.96
CA ASP A 10 -23.32 -8.72 -7.91
C ASP A 10 -21.84 -8.44 -7.67
N ILE A 11 -21.48 -7.16 -7.43
CA ILE A 11 -20.11 -6.76 -7.10
C ILE A 11 -19.68 -7.39 -5.77
N ARG A 12 -20.53 -7.32 -4.75
CA ARG A 12 -20.25 -7.94 -3.44
C ARG A 12 -20.06 -9.45 -3.56
N ALA A 13 -20.88 -10.13 -4.37
CA ALA A 13 -20.74 -11.56 -4.64
C ALA A 13 -19.39 -11.85 -5.33
N ALA A 14 -19.01 -11.08 -6.35
CA ALA A 14 -17.72 -11.21 -7.02
C ALA A 14 -16.53 -11.05 -6.04
N LEU A 15 -16.60 -10.06 -5.14
CA LEU A 15 -15.59 -9.83 -4.10
C LEU A 15 -15.47 -11.02 -3.13
N LEU A 16 -16.59 -11.53 -2.63
CA LEU A 16 -16.63 -12.67 -1.70
C LEU A 16 -16.15 -13.97 -2.36
N LEU A 17 -16.48 -14.18 -3.64
CA LEU A 17 -16.02 -15.32 -4.44
C LEU A 17 -14.61 -15.14 -5.00
N ARG A 18 -13.95 -14.00 -4.73
CA ARG A 18 -12.61 -13.64 -5.22
C ARG A 18 -12.50 -13.72 -6.75
N GLN A 19 -13.58 -13.40 -7.46
CA GLN A 19 -13.58 -13.27 -8.90
C GLN A 19 -12.86 -11.99 -9.33
N GLU A 20 -12.18 -12.02 -10.48
CA GLU A 20 -11.48 -10.83 -10.96
C GLU A 20 -12.46 -9.69 -11.28
N ILE A 21 -12.25 -8.55 -10.64
CA ILE A 21 -13.06 -7.33 -10.85
C ILE A 21 -12.23 -6.08 -10.59
N ALA A 22 -12.30 -5.12 -11.50
CA ALA A 22 -11.84 -3.75 -11.28
C ALA A 22 -13.06 -2.84 -11.05
N LEU A 23 -13.24 -2.39 -9.81
CA LEU A 23 -14.26 -1.40 -9.46
C LEU A 23 -13.63 -0.01 -9.50
N LEU A 24 -14.00 0.81 -10.48
CA LEU A 24 -13.34 2.09 -10.75
C LEU A 24 -14.27 3.27 -10.43
N ASP A 25 -13.81 4.13 -9.52
CA ASP A 25 -14.42 5.43 -9.26
C ASP A 25 -13.90 6.44 -10.28
N LEU A 26 -14.80 7.03 -11.06
CA LEU A 26 -14.49 7.95 -12.15
C LEU A 26 -14.37 9.41 -11.71
N ARG A 27 -14.71 9.70 -10.46
CA ARG A 27 -14.63 11.05 -9.90
C ARG A 27 -13.17 11.44 -9.66
N HIS A 28 -12.94 12.70 -9.36
CA HIS A 28 -11.63 13.18 -8.95
C HIS A 28 -11.27 12.67 -7.54
N GLU A 29 -9.97 12.72 -7.18
CA GLU A 29 -9.46 12.14 -5.93
C GLU A 29 -10.12 12.78 -4.69
N ALA A 30 -10.36 14.10 -4.72
CA ALA A 30 -11.01 14.81 -3.62
C ALA A 30 -12.42 14.26 -3.33
N GLU A 31 -13.24 14.03 -4.36
CA GLU A 31 -14.58 13.48 -4.27
C GLU A 31 -14.56 12.00 -3.90
N PHE A 32 -13.65 11.21 -4.48
CA PHE A 32 -13.40 9.83 -4.09
C PHE A 32 -13.13 9.71 -2.59
N ALA A 33 -12.25 10.55 -2.06
CA ALA A 33 -11.87 10.56 -0.64
C ALA A 33 -13.01 10.93 0.33
N THR A 34 -14.15 11.45 -0.17
CA THR A 34 -15.34 11.69 0.67
C THR A 34 -16.15 10.42 0.93
N GLY A 35 -15.95 9.37 0.13
CA GLY A 35 -16.69 8.13 0.24
C GLY A 35 -16.57 7.25 -0.99
N HIS A 36 -16.09 6.02 -0.81
CA HIS A 36 -16.02 4.98 -1.83
C HIS A 36 -16.15 3.56 -1.23
N PRO A 37 -16.55 2.52 -1.99
CA PRO A 37 -16.45 1.12 -1.56
C PRO A 37 -15.00 0.72 -1.22
N LEU A 38 -14.80 -0.20 -0.26
CA LEU A 38 -13.47 -0.58 0.24
C LEU A 38 -12.43 -0.89 -0.86
N PHE A 39 -12.87 -1.64 -1.88
CA PHE A 39 -12.03 -2.12 -2.98
C PHE A 39 -12.17 -1.31 -4.27
N ALA A 40 -12.84 -0.16 -4.23
CA ALA A 40 -12.86 0.75 -5.36
C ALA A 40 -11.48 1.42 -5.51
N ALA A 41 -10.99 1.47 -6.74
CA ALA A 41 -9.79 2.20 -7.10
C ALA A 41 -10.19 3.50 -7.80
N ASN A 42 -9.61 4.63 -7.40
CA ASN A 42 -9.84 5.87 -8.14
C ASN A 42 -9.12 5.83 -9.49
N MET A 43 -9.85 6.10 -10.56
CA MET A 43 -9.33 6.34 -11.91
C MET A 43 -10.22 7.39 -12.56
N ALA A 44 -9.94 8.66 -12.24
CA ALA A 44 -10.72 9.78 -12.74
C ALA A 44 -10.87 9.72 -14.27
N VAL A 45 -12.05 10.06 -14.79
CA VAL A 45 -12.37 9.92 -16.23
C VAL A 45 -11.34 10.58 -17.16
N GLY A 46 -10.78 11.73 -16.76
CA GLY A 46 -9.75 12.44 -17.52
C GLY A 46 -8.36 11.79 -17.49
N ARG A 47 -8.19 10.70 -16.74
CA ARG A 47 -6.94 9.99 -16.55
C ARG A 47 -6.93 8.57 -17.13
N ILE A 48 -8.05 8.07 -17.64
CA ILE A 48 -8.15 6.73 -18.23
C ILE A 48 -7.09 6.53 -19.32
N ALA A 49 -6.96 7.49 -20.24
CA ALA A 49 -6.02 7.41 -21.36
C ALA A 49 -4.54 7.28 -20.94
N ILE A 50 -4.17 7.76 -19.74
CA ILE A 50 -2.79 7.72 -19.26
C ILE A 50 -2.53 6.60 -18.24
N GLU A 51 -3.57 6.05 -17.60
CA GLU A 51 -3.41 5.07 -16.52
C GLU A 51 -3.88 3.66 -16.86
N ALA A 52 -4.87 3.50 -17.74
CA ALA A 52 -5.58 2.24 -17.91
C ALA A 52 -4.63 1.11 -18.30
N ASP A 53 -3.79 1.29 -19.32
CA ASP A 53 -2.87 0.24 -19.79
C ASP A 53 -1.86 -0.20 -18.73
N LEU A 54 -1.44 0.73 -17.88
CA LEU A 54 -0.48 0.45 -16.82
C LEU A 54 -1.11 -0.27 -15.62
N ARG A 55 -2.38 0.02 -15.32
CA ARG A 55 -3.10 -0.49 -14.14
C ARG A 55 -4.01 -1.68 -14.46
N LEU A 56 -4.40 -1.87 -15.72
CA LEU A 56 -5.32 -2.90 -16.20
C LEU A 56 -4.65 -3.68 -17.36
N PRO A 57 -3.61 -4.48 -17.10
CA PRO A 57 -2.81 -5.09 -18.17
C PRO A 57 -3.59 -6.10 -19.03
N ARG A 58 -4.73 -6.60 -18.54
CA ARG A 58 -5.60 -7.54 -19.25
C ARG A 58 -6.82 -6.82 -19.85
N LYS A 59 -6.98 -6.91 -21.17
CA LYS A 59 -8.01 -6.16 -21.93
C LYS A 59 -9.44 -6.68 -21.77
N ASP A 60 -9.63 -7.94 -21.40
CA ASP A 60 -10.94 -8.57 -21.18
C ASP A 60 -11.34 -8.64 -19.69
N VAL A 61 -10.55 -8.02 -18.80
CA VAL A 61 -10.85 -8.01 -17.36
C VAL A 61 -12.22 -7.38 -17.07
N PRO A 62 -13.03 -7.95 -16.16
CA PRO A 62 -14.30 -7.33 -15.77
C PRO A 62 -14.08 -5.98 -15.09
N ILE A 63 -14.49 -4.91 -15.77
CA ILE A 63 -14.44 -3.53 -15.26
C ILE A 63 -15.85 -3.08 -14.91
N VAL A 64 -16.02 -2.54 -13.71
CA VAL A 64 -17.25 -1.90 -13.26
C VAL A 64 -16.95 -0.43 -12.96
N LEU A 65 -17.60 0.45 -13.70
CA LEU A 65 -17.46 1.89 -13.59
C LEU A 65 -18.57 2.46 -12.72
N TYR A 66 -18.24 3.48 -11.93
CA TYR A 66 -19.26 4.26 -11.24
C TYR A 66 -18.81 5.71 -11.00
N ASP A 67 -19.81 6.54 -10.76
CA ASP A 67 -19.71 7.88 -10.22
C ASP A 67 -20.83 8.08 -9.17
N ASP A 68 -21.07 9.30 -8.72
CA ASP A 68 -22.14 9.66 -7.77
C ASP A 68 -23.23 10.54 -8.42
N GLY A 69 -23.43 10.41 -9.73
CA GLY A 69 -24.44 11.14 -10.50
C GLY A 69 -23.92 12.20 -11.46
N GLU A 70 -22.60 12.34 -11.59
CA GLU A 70 -21.94 13.31 -12.48
C GLU A 70 -22.08 12.98 -13.97
N GLY A 71 -22.43 11.74 -14.33
CA GLY A 71 -22.64 11.31 -15.71
C GLY A 71 -21.35 10.99 -16.48
N LEU A 72 -20.30 10.54 -15.77
CA LEU A 72 -18.96 10.25 -16.30
C LEU A 72 -18.86 8.86 -16.93
N VAL A 73 -19.77 7.95 -16.59
CA VAL A 73 -19.72 6.53 -16.96
C VAL A 73 -19.66 6.29 -18.46
N ASP A 74 -20.48 6.98 -19.26
CA ASP A 74 -20.51 6.77 -20.72
C ASP A 74 -19.21 7.23 -21.39
N ALA A 75 -18.67 8.39 -20.99
CA ALA A 75 -17.40 8.89 -21.50
C ALA A 75 -16.23 7.97 -21.12
N ALA A 76 -16.22 7.46 -19.89
CA ALA A 76 -15.21 6.51 -19.42
C ALA A 76 -15.28 5.17 -20.15
N ARG A 77 -16.48 4.66 -20.40
CA ARG A 77 -16.70 3.46 -21.21
C ARG A 77 -16.13 3.64 -22.61
N ASP A 78 -16.43 4.75 -23.28
CA ASP A 78 -15.99 5.00 -24.65
C ASP A 78 -14.45 5.09 -24.73
N GLN A 79 -13.81 5.75 -23.75
CA GLN A 79 -12.35 5.78 -23.64
C GLN A 79 -11.75 4.38 -23.43
N LEU A 80 -12.30 3.59 -22.52
CA LEU A 80 -11.82 2.22 -22.27
C LEU A 80 -12.03 1.33 -23.50
N GLN A 81 -13.17 1.42 -24.18
CA GLN A 81 -13.41 0.67 -25.42
C GLN A 81 -12.44 1.06 -26.53
N ALA A 82 -12.13 2.35 -26.68
CA ALA A 82 -11.14 2.84 -27.63
C ALA A 82 -9.72 2.30 -27.33
N LEU A 83 -9.40 2.04 -26.06
CA LEU A 83 -8.16 1.38 -25.62
C LEU A 83 -8.22 -0.16 -25.69
N GLY A 84 -9.31 -0.72 -26.21
CA GLY A 84 -9.50 -2.16 -26.41
C GLY A 84 -10.09 -2.93 -25.23
N TYR A 85 -10.57 -2.25 -24.19
CA TYR A 85 -11.25 -2.92 -23.07
C TYR A 85 -12.69 -3.28 -23.45
N GLY A 86 -12.98 -4.57 -23.55
CA GLY A 86 -14.28 -5.07 -24.03
C GLY A 86 -15.31 -5.36 -22.94
N ASN A 87 -14.87 -5.63 -21.71
CA ASN A 87 -15.72 -6.09 -20.62
C ASN A 87 -15.99 -4.97 -19.60
N VAL A 88 -16.68 -3.94 -20.06
CA VAL A 88 -16.96 -2.72 -19.29
C VAL A 88 -18.46 -2.63 -18.96
N ARG A 89 -18.76 -2.51 -17.67
CA ARG A 89 -20.13 -2.44 -17.12
C ARG A 89 -20.24 -1.23 -16.17
N ALA A 90 -21.46 -0.78 -15.90
CA ALA A 90 -21.72 0.26 -14.91
C ALA A 90 -22.28 -0.33 -13.61
N LEU A 91 -21.95 0.25 -12.46
CA LEU A 91 -22.68 0.05 -11.22
C LEU A 91 -24.08 0.68 -11.37
N ALA A 92 -25.12 -0.16 -11.34
CA ALA A 92 -26.50 0.29 -11.40
C ALA A 92 -26.82 1.25 -10.25
N GLY A 93 -27.16 2.50 -10.60
CA GLY A 93 -27.47 3.56 -9.63
C GLY A 93 -26.26 4.16 -8.90
N GLY A 94 -25.04 3.86 -9.34
CA GLY A 94 -23.81 4.48 -8.85
C GLY A 94 -23.57 4.30 -7.35
N LEU A 95 -22.82 5.24 -6.77
CA LEU A 95 -22.49 5.22 -5.35
C LEU A 95 -23.74 5.38 -4.45
N GLN A 96 -24.78 6.08 -4.90
CA GLN A 96 -26.05 6.17 -4.18
C GLN A 96 -26.72 4.80 -3.99
N ALA A 97 -26.73 3.95 -5.01
CA ALA A 97 -27.29 2.61 -4.88
C ALA A 97 -26.47 1.71 -3.96
N TRP A 98 -25.13 1.87 -3.93
CA TRP A 98 -24.28 1.18 -2.96
C TRP A 98 -24.65 1.54 -1.52
N ARG A 99 -24.86 2.84 -1.25
CA ARG A 99 -25.28 3.34 0.06
C ARG A 99 -26.70 2.88 0.42
N SER A 100 -27.64 2.93 -0.52
CA SER A 100 -29.06 2.66 -0.25
C SER A 100 -29.34 1.21 0.14
N VAL A 101 -28.50 0.26 -0.31
CA VAL A 101 -28.56 -1.16 0.10
C VAL A 101 -27.80 -1.43 1.40
N GLY A 102 -27.28 -0.39 2.07
CA GLY A 102 -26.62 -0.47 3.37
C GLY A 102 -25.18 -0.97 3.33
N TYR A 103 -24.50 -0.92 2.19
CA TYR A 103 -23.09 -1.30 2.11
C TYR A 103 -22.17 -0.18 2.57
N GLU A 104 -21.05 -0.58 3.19
CA GLU A 104 -20.10 0.34 3.78
C GLU A 104 -19.40 1.22 2.75
N VAL A 105 -19.13 2.45 3.16
CA VAL A 105 -18.43 3.47 2.37
C VAL A 105 -17.28 4.02 3.21
N PHE A 106 -16.08 3.94 2.67
CA PHE A 106 -14.84 4.36 3.29
C PHE A 106 -14.45 5.75 2.80
N GLN A 107 -13.87 6.55 3.69
CA GLN A 107 -13.33 7.87 3.38
C GLN A 107 -11.81 7.79 3.22
N ASP A 108 -11.18 8.90 2.85
CA ASP A 108 -9.75 9.04 2.54
C ASP A 108 -9.34 8.26 1.28
N VAL A 109 -8.03 8.18 1.03
CA VAL A 109 -7.41 7.35 0.00
C VAL A 109 -6.69 6.17 0.65
N ASN A 110 -6.54 5.10 -0.12
CA ASN A 110 -5.84 3.89 0.30
C ASN A 110 -6.41 3.27 1.58
N SER A 111 -7.71 3.45 1.81
CA SER A 111 -8.43 3.03 3.01
C SER A 111 -8.38 1.52 3.20
N TYR A 112 -8.22 0.77 2.10
CA TYR A 112 -7.88 -0.66 2.11
C TYR A 112 -6.63 -0.94 2.97
N ALA A 113 -5.47 -0.38 2.60
CA ALA A 113 -4.23 -0.63 3.33
C ALA A 113 -4.28 -0.12 4.77
N LYS A 114 -4.93 1.03 4.99
CA LYS A 114 -5.08 1.64 6.32
C LYS A 114 -5.91 0.78 7.25
N ALA A 115 -7.06 0.32 6.78
CA ALA A 115 -7.94 -0.54 7.55
C ALA A 115 -7.27 -1.89 7.89
N PHE A 116 -6.45 -2.43 6.96
CA PHE A 116 -5.63 -3.60 7.25
C PHE A 116 -4.58 -3.32 8.34
N GLY A 117 -3.89 -2.17 8.29
CA GLY A 117 -2.93 -1.76 9.33
C GLY A 117 -3.57 -1.72 10.72
N GLU A 118 -4.76 -1.14 10.85
CA GLU A 118 -5.52 -1.11 12.11
C GLU A 118 -5.93 -2.51 12.58
N LEU A 119 -6.32 -3.39 11.65
CA LEU A 119 -6.61 -4.79 11.98
C LEU A 119 -5.37 -5.53 12.51
N VAL A 120 -4.18 -5.25 11.96
CA VAL A 120 -2.92 -5.83 12.45
C VAL A 120 -2.66 -5.40 13.90
N GLU A 121 -2.78 -4.11 14.21
CA GLU A 121 -2.60 -3.62 15.60
C GLU A 121 -3.63 -4.25 16.54
N ALA A 122 -4.90 -4.29 16.15
CA ALA A 122 -5.97 -4.87 16.97
C ALA A 122 -5.76 -6.37 17.27
N ARG A 123 -5.15 -7.13 16.35
CA ARG A 123 -4.93 -8.57 16.48
C ARG A 123 -3.62 -8.93 17.16
N ARG A 124 -2.55 -8.19 16.86
CA ARG A 124 -1.19 -8.49 17.35
C ARG A 124 -0.78 -7.66 18.54
N HIS A 125 -1.58 -6.66 18.91
CA HIS A 125 -1.25 -5.67 19.94
C HIS A 125 0.13 -5.06 19.68
N THR A 126 0.37 -4.67 18.41
CA THR A 126 1.65 -4.13 17.95
C THR A 126 2.12 -3.05 18.92
N PRO A 127 3.30 -3.22 19.55
CA PRO A 127 3.67 -2.39 20.68
C PRO A 127 4.00 -0.97 20.21
N SER A 128 3.62 0.03 21.01
CA SER A 128 3.74 1.44 20.64
C SER A 128 4.13 2.33 21.82
N LEU A 129 4.71 3.48 21.52
CA LEU A 129 5.01 4.57 22.46
C LEU A 129 4.28 5.84 22.02
N SER A 130 3.86 6.67 22.97
CA SER A 130 3.31 8.00 22.72
C SER A 130 4.40 8.97 22.25
N ALA A 131 3.97 10.12 21.69
CA ALA A 131 4.90 11.19 21.34
C ALA A 131 5.70 11.69 22.54
N ASP A 132 5.06 11.87 23.71
CA ASP A 132 5.72 12.34 24.93
C ASP A 132 6.74 11.34 25.49
N GLU A 133 6.44 10.04 25.41
CA GLU A 133 7.37 8.98 25.80
C GLU A 133 8.62 9.00 24.90
N VAL A 134 8.44 9.09 23.59
CA VAL A 134 9.57 9.16 22.64
C VAL A 134 10.35 10.46 22.79
N ALA A 135 9.70 11.60 22.98
CA ALA A 135 10.37 12.88 23.26
C ALA A 135 11.21 12.82 24.53
N SER A 136 10.71 12.16 25.58
CA SER A 136 11.45 11.94 26.82
C SER A 136 12.68 11.06 26.60
N LEU A 137 12.57 10.01 25.78
CA LEU A 137 13.71 9.16 25.42
C LEU A 137 14.79 9.92 24.64
N ILE A 138 14.38 10.79 23.71
CA ILE A 138 15.31 11.67 22.97
C ILE A 138 16.01 12.63 23.94
N ALA A 139 15.26 13.31 24.80
CA ALA A 139 15.80 14.27 25.77
C ALA A 139 16.78 13.61 26.76
N ALA A 140 16.47 12.39 27.20
CA ALA A 140 17.34 11.59 28.06
C ALA A 140 18.56 10.98 27.34
N LYS A 141 18.67 11.13 26.01
CA LYS A 141 19.67 10.47 25.17
C LYS A 141 19.70 8.95 25.41
N ALA A 142 18.52 8.34 25.50
CA ALA A 142 18.38 6.91 25.68
C ALA A 142 18.98 6.12 24.50
N ASN A 143 19.29 4.83 24.70
CA ASN A 143 19.75 3.93 23.65
C ASN A 143 18.58 3.57 22.70
N ILE A 144 18.27 4.47 21.76
CA ILE A 144 17.17 4.34 20.80
C ILE A 144 17.64 4.60 19.37
N ALA A 145 16.96 3.98 18.40
CA ALA A 145 17.05 4.29 16.98
C ALA A 145 15.65 4.57 16.43
N ILE A 146 15.46 5.70 15.73
CA ILE A 146 14.15 6.09 15.15
C ILE A 146 14.21 5.92 13.63
N LEU A 147 13.36 5.06 13.09
CA LEU A 147 13.33 4.70 11.66
C LEU A 147 12.03 5.20 11.01
N ASP A 148 12.15 6.08 10.02
CA ASP A 148 11.01 6.60 9.26
C ASP A 148 10.75 5.73 8.02
N VAL A 149 9.56 5.14 7.95
CA VAL A 149 9.21 4.13 6.94
C VAL A 149 8.44 4.67 5.73
N ARG A 150 8.30 5.99 5.65
CA ARG A 150 7.65 6.66 4.51
C ARG A 150 8.58 6.71 3.31
N ARG A 151 8.09 7.26 2.20
CA ARG A 151 8.97 7.62 1.09
C ARG A 151 9.97 8.68 1.53
N PHE A 152 11.12 8.72 0.87
CA PHE A 152 12.17 9.68 1.18
C PHE A 152 11.72 11.13 1.00
N ASP A 153 10.85 11.44 0.03
CA ASP A 153 10.30 12.79 -0.15
C ASP A 153 9.41 13.24 1.02
N GLU A 154 8.66 12.31 1.61
CA GLU A 154 7.85 12.58 2.82
C GLU A 154 8.73 12.81 4.05
N TYR A 155 9.80 12.03 4.20
CA TYR A 155 10.81 12.18 5.26
C TYR A 155 11.51 13.54 5.16
N ALA A 156 12.01 13.90 3.97
CA ALA A 156 12.69 15.17 3.75
C ALA A 156 11.77 16.39 3.96
N THR A 157 10.46 16.24 3.74
CA THR A 157 9.48 17.30 4.01
C THR A 157 9.41 17.62 5.51
N MET A 158 9.32 16.59 6.35
CA MET A 158 9.33 16.72 7.81
C MET A 158 9.59 15.36 8.47
N ASN A 159 10.35 15.30 9.55
CA ASN A 159 10.71 14.06 10.24
C ASN A 159 10.81 14.22 11.77
N ILE A 160 10.77 13.09 12.48
CA ILE A 160 11.01 13.07 13.93
C ILE A 160 12.49 13.41 14.18
N PRO A 161 12.83 14.25 15.16
CA PRO A 161 14.21 14.61 15.44
C PRO A 161 15.14 13.41 15.59
N GLY A 162 16.27 13.44 14.89
CA GLY A 162 17.27 12.35 14.94
C GLY A 162 16.90 11.07 14.19
N SER A 163 15.73 10.98 13.56
CA SER A 163 15.33 9.79 12.78
C SER A 163 16.13 9.62 11.48
N VAL A 164 16.13 8.39 10.96
CA VAL A 164 16.77 7.99 9.70
C VAL A 164 15.73 7.40 8.76
N SER A 165 15.78 7.74 7.48
CA SER A 165 14.87 7.17 6.48
C SER A 165 15.21 5.70 6.17
N VAL A 166 14.23 4.83 6.38
CA VAL A 166 14.25 3.39 6.04
C VAL A 166 12.85 2.99 5.54
N PRO A 167 12.53 3.19 4.24
CA PRO A 167 11.22 2.87 3.68
C PRO A 167 10.73 1.46 4.05
N GLY A 168 9.43 1.27 4.25
CA GLY A 168 8.89 0.08 4.94
C GLY A 168 9.45 -1.30 4.53
N ALA A 169 9.54 -1.60 3.22
CA ALA A 169 10.07 -2.88 2.76
C ALA A 169 11.58 -3.07 2.98
N GLU A 170 12.31 -1.98 3.24
CA GLU A 170 13.75 -1.97 3.52
C GLU A 170 14.06 -2.24 5.00
N LEU A 171 13.07 -2.21 5.89
CA LEU A 171 13.30 -2.33 7.34
C LEU A 171 14.08 -3.59 7.73
N VAL A 172 13.65 -4.77 7.29
CA VAL A 172 14.32 -6.04 7.63
C VAL A 172 15.72 -6.10 7.01
N LEU A 173 15.94 -5.41 5.88
CA LEU A 173 17.22 -5.33 5.20
C LEU A 173 18.22 -4.36 5.87
N ARG A 174 17.73 -3.36 6.62
CA ARG A 174 18.55 -2.23 7.11
C ARG A 174 18.58 -2.08 8.64
N ALA A 175 17.62 -2.66 9.36
CA ALA A 175 17.50 -2.47 10.81
C ALA A 175 18.73 -2.98 11.59
N GLY A 176 19.34 -4.09 11.17
CA GLY A 176 20.55 -4.63 11.81
C GLY A 176 21.73 -3.65 11.78
N ARG A 177 21.87 -2.88 10.69
CA ARG A 177 22.88 -1.82 10.59
C ARG A 177 22.49 -0.55 11.34
N ALA A 178 21.20 -0.22 11.36
CA ALA A 178 20.71 0.97 12.04
C ALA A 178 20.77 0.86 13.57
N ALA A 179 20.63 -0.35 14.12
CA ALA A 179 20.68 -0.65 15.54
C ALA A 179 21.39 -1.99 15.79
N PRO A 180 22.73 -2.04 15.66
CA PRO A 180 23.50 -3.29 15.77
C PRO A 180 23.57 -3.85 17.20
N ASP A 181 23.39 -3.01 18.21
CA ASP A 181 23.28 -3.43 19.61
C ASP A 181 21.86 -3.95 19.87
N PRO A 182 21.68 -5.22 20.28
CA PRO A 182 20.35 -5.79 20.56
C PRO A 182 19.62 -5.08 21.71
N ASP A 183 20.32 -4.36 22.59
CA ASP A 183 19.71 -3.59 23.67
C ASP A 183 19.16 -2.22 23.20
N THR A 184 19.52 -1.76 21.99
CA THR A 184 18.93 -0.57 21.38
C THR A 184 17.44 -0.80 21.12
N THR A 185 16.59 0.13 21.58
CA THR A 185 15.16 0.12 21.25
C THR A 185 14.93 0.80 19.91
N ILE A 186 14.32 0.09 18.96
CA ILE A 186 13.95 0.62 17.65
C ILE A 186 12.53 1.19 17.71
N ILE A 187 12.38 2.44 17.30
CA ILE A 187 11.12 3.15 17.18
C ILE A 187 10.83 3.36 15.70
N VAL A 188 9.74 2.80 15.19
CA VAL A 188 9.33 2.93 13.79
C VAL A 188 8.27 4.03 13.69
N ASN A 189 8.43 5.03 12.82
CA ASN A 189 7.45 6.08 12.61
C ASN A 189 6.99 6.20 11.15
N CYS A 190 5.81 6.77 10.98
CA CYS A 190 5.35 7.32 9.72
C CYS A 190 4.64 8.66 9.98
N ALA A 191 3.73 9.09 9.10
CA ALA A 191 2.99 10.34 9.29
C ALA A 191 1.79 10.17 10.24
N GLY A 192 1.03 9.09 10.06
CA GLY A 192 -0.10 8.68 10.91
C GLY A 192 0.20 7.37 11.62
N ARG A 193 -0.53 6.29 11.27
CA ARG A 193 -0.46 5.01 12.00
C ARG A 193 -0.08 3.81 11.13
N THR A 194 -0.70 3.69 9.96
CA THR A 194 -0.64 2.49 9.10
C THR A 194 0.78 1.95 8.88
N ARG A 195 1.68 2.74 8.28
CA ARG A 195 3.03 2.27 7.93
C ARG A 195 3.90 1.95 9.16
N SER A 196 3.75 2.67 10.28
CA SER A 196 4.53 2.38 11.48
C SER A 196 4.08 1.09 12.17
N ILE A 197 2.78 0.79 12.16
CA ILE A 197 2.24 -0.50 12.62
C ILE A 197 2.81 -1.64 11.77
N ILE A 198 2.67 -1.54 10.43
CA ILE A 198 3.16 -2.56 9.50
C ILE A 198 4.68 -2.74 9.62
N GLY A 199 5.44 -1.65 9.69
CA GLY A 199 6.90 -1.71 9.84
C GLY A 199 7.35 -2.31 11.17
N THR A 200 6.72 -1.91 12.27
CA THR A 200 7.00 -2.49 13.61
C THR A 200 6.72 -3.99 13.61
N GLN A 201 5.55 -4.38 13.10
CA GLN A 201 5.16 -5.79 13.07
C GLN A 201 6.00 -6.60 12.08
N SER A 202 6.56 -5.96 11.03
CA SER A 202 7.50 -6.59 10.09
C SER A 202 8.78 -7.02 10.79
N LEU A 203 9.38 -6.13 11.60
CA LEU A 203 10.60 -6.43 12.36
C LEU A 203 10.34 -7.51 13.43
N ILE A 204 9.19 -7.45 14.11
CA ILE A 204 8.77 -8.46 15.10
C ILE A 204 8.57 -9.82 14.43
N ASN A 205 7.85 -9.87 13.31
CA ASN A 205 7.61 -11.11 12.58
C ASN A 205 8.91 -11.73 12.05
N ALA A 206 9.85 -10.89 11.59
CA ALA A 206 11.17 -11.31 11.13
C ALA A 206 12.14 -11.66 12.27
N GLY A 207 11.71 -11.63 13.53
CA GLY A 207 12.51 -12.10 14.67
C GLY A 207 13.71 -11.22 15.00
N LEU A 208 13.67 -9.93 14.68
CA LEU A 208 14.73 -9.00 15.08
C LEU A 208 14.89 -9.00 16.61
N PRO A 209 16.11 -9.11 17.17
CA PRO A 209 16.31 -9.24 18.61
C PRO A 209 16.01 -7.96 19.40
N ASN A 210 16.08 -6.79 18.75
CA ASN A 210 15.82 -5.50 19.38
C ASN A 210 14.39 -5.39 19.92
N LYS A 211 14.21 -4.57 20.96
CA LYS A 211 12.88 -4.09 21.34
C LYS A 211 12.37 -3.17 20.25
N VAL A 212 11.29 -3.53 19.57
CA VAL A 212 10.67 -2.71 18.52
C VAL A 212 9.38 -2.07 19.03
N ARG A 213 9.14 -0.80 18.72
CA ARG A 213 7.94 -0.03 19.06
C ARG A 213 7.51 0.84 17.87
N ALA A 214 6.22 1.00 17.63
CA ALA A 214 5.71 2.06 16.77
C ALA A 214 5.69 3.40 17.53
N LEU A 215 6.01 4.51 16.87
CA LEU A 215 5.58 5.83 17.34
C LEU A 215 4.08 5.98 17.05
N ARG A 216 3.27 6.00 18.11
CA ARG A 216 1.81 6.11 18.02
C ARG A 216 1.45 7.43 17.34
N ASN A 217 0.65 7.34 16.29
CA ASN A 217 0.16 8.47 15.48
C ASN A 217 1.24 9.27 14.73
N GLY A 218 2.50 8.82 14.71
CA GLY A 218 3.53 9.36 13.82
C GLY A 218 3.82 10.85 13.99
N THR A 219 4.17 11.53 12.90
CA THR A 219 4.42 12.97 12.89
C THR A 219 3.18 13.80 13.22
N ILE A 220 1.97 13.29 12.91
CA ILE A 220 0.72 13.92 13.36
C ILE A 220 0.67 13.95 14.88
N GLY A 221 0.82 12.80 15.53
CA GLY A 221 0.81 12.69 16.99
C GLY A 221 1.88 13.55 17.65
N TRP A 222 3.06 13.60 17.03
CA TRP A 222 4.17 14.49 17.43
C TRP A 222 3.77 15.97 17.40
N THR A 223 3.11 16.40 16.34
CA THR A 223 2.65 17.79 16.14
C THR A 223 1.52 18.14 17.11
N LEU A 224 0.55 17.26 17.28
CA LEU A 224 -0.57 17.43 18.23
C LEU A 224 -0.07 17.53 19.68
N ALA A 225 0.98 16.78 20.02
CA ALA A 225 1.68 16.86 21.31
C ALA A 225 2.63 18.07 21.43
N LYS A 226 2.65 18.96 20.45
CA LYS A 226 3.43 20.22 20.43
C LYS A 226 4.95 20.02 20.44
N HIS A 227 5.43 18.86 19.99
CA HIS A 227 6.86 18.63 19.77
C HIS A 227 7.29 19.14 18.38
N GLY A 228 8.53 19.64 18.28
CA GLY A 228 9.08 20.16 17.02
C GLY A 228 9.52 19.04 16.07
N LEU A 229 9.17 19.16 14.79
CA LEU A 229 9.68 18.30 13.71
C LEU A 229 10.98 18.89 13.14
N GLU A 230 11.84 18.02 12.61
CA GLU A 230 12.93 18.41 11.72
C GLU A 230 12.43 18.52 10.27
N HIS A 231 13.14 19.27 9.43
CA HIS A 231 12.82 19.48 8.02
C HIS A 231 14.10 19.45 7.18
N GLY A 232 14.00 19.00 5.93
CA GLY A 232 15.12 18.94 4.99
C GLY A 232 16.18 17.90 5.34
N ALA A 233 15.86 16.93 6.20
CA ALA A 233 16.79 15.85 6.54
C ALA A 233 17.03 14.94 5.33
N ASP A 234 18.26 14.44 5.22
CA ASP A 234 18.74 13.62 4.11
C ASP A 234 19.31 12.26 4.54
N LYS A 235 19.21 11.93 5.83
CA LYS A 235 19.75 10.69 6.39
C LYS A 235 19.02 9.47 5.85
N ARG A 236 19.79 8.52 5.32
CA ARG A 236 19.30 7.22 4.82
C ARG A 236 19.99 6.09 5.58
N GLY A 237 19.22 5.05 5.91
CA GLY A 237 19.78 3.86 6.54
C GLY A 237 20.61 3.07 5.54
N ASP A 238 21.75 2.55 5.96
CA ASP A 238 22.58 1.68 5.14
C ASP A 238 22.02 0.26 5.06
N ILE A 239 22.35 -0.46 3.98
CA ILE A 239 22.07 -1.88 3.88
C ILE A 239 22.96 -2.64 4.88
N GLY A 240 22.33 -3.48 5.69
CA GLY A 240 23.00 -4.41 6.58
C GLY A 240 21.95 -5.20 7.36
N PRO A 241 21.52 -6.34 6.79
CA PRO A 241 20.56 -7.21 7.46
C PRO A 241 21.20 -7.80 8.72
N PHE A 242 20.36 -8.12 9.70
CA PHE A 242 20.78 -8.88 10.88
C PHE A 242 20.94 -10.37 10.53
N ASP A 243 21.63 -11.12 11.39
CA ASP A 243 21.85 -12.55 11.20
C ASP A 243 20.51 -13.31 11.07
N GLY A 244 20.38 -14.09 10.00
CA GLY A 244 19.15 -14.85 9.72
C GLY A 244 18.02 -14.05 9.06
N ALA A 245 18.16 -12.75 8.79
CA ALA A 245 17.07 -11.92 8.25
C ALA A 245 16.44 -12.45 6.95
N LYS A 246 17.25 -13.04 6.06
CA LYS A 246 16.77 -13.66 4.82
C LYS A 246 15.87 -14.87 5.09
N ASP A 247 16.36 -15.81 5.90
CA ASP A 247 15.61 -17.02 6.23
C ASP A 247 14.35 -16.68 7.03
N ASN A 248 14.44 -15.70 7.92
CA ASN A 248 13.29 -15.20 8.68
C ASN A 248 12.26 -14.51 7.77
N ALA A 249 12.67 -13.71 6.79
CA ALA A 249 11.76 -13.12 5.82
C ALA A 249 11.05 -14.21 4.99
N ARG A 250 11.78 -15.25 4.59
CA ARG A 250 11.22 -16.42 3.90
C ARG A 250 10.22 -17.18 4.75
N ASP A 251 10.50 -17.38 6.05
CA ASP A 251 9.54 -18.00 7.00
C ASP A 251 8.27 -17.15 7.16
N VAL A 252 8.40 -15.83 7.28
CA VAL A 252 7.25 -14.91 7.36
C VAL A 252 6.39 -15.00 6.10
N ALA A 253 6.99 -15.03 4.92
CA ALA A 253 6.29 -15.22 3.66
C ALA A 253 5.59 -16.59 3.61
N TYR A 254 6.26 -17.67 4.02
CA TYR A 254 5.69 -19.01 4.09
C TYR A 254 4.49 -19.09 5.02
N ARG A 255 4.58 -18.55 6.24
CA ARG A 255 3.48 -18.50 7.22
C ARG A 255 2.29 -17.69 6.70
N ALA A 256 2.53 -16.67 5.89
CA ALA A 256 1.51 -15.90 5.19
C ALA A 256 0.99 -16.60 3.91
N GLY A 257 1.39 -17.84 3.62
CA GLY A 257 0.91 -18.57 2.44
C GLY A 257 1.39 -18.03 1.09
N VAL A 258 2.49 -17.27 1.07
CA VAL A 258 3.14 -16.81 -0.17
C VAL A 258 3.72 -18.02 -0.92
N ARG A 259 3.49 -18.08 -2.23
CA ARG A 259 4.09 -19.12 -3.08
C ARG A 259 5.39 -18.65 -3.72
N GLN A 260 6.41 -19.48 -3.59
CA GLN A 260 7.70 -19.28 -4.24
C GLN A 260 7.67 -19.93 -5.62
N ILE A 261 8.15 -19.22 -6.62
CA ILE A 261 8.13 -19.68 -8.02
C ILE A 261 9.48 -19.46 -8.70
N GLY A 262 9.84 -20.34 -9.62
CA GLY A 262 10.96 -20.15 -10.53
C GLY A 262 10.54 -19.54 -11.86
N THR A 263 11.50 -19.41 -12.77
CA THR A 263 11.29 -18.86 -14.11
C THR A 263 10.32 -19.68 -14.96
N ARG A 264 10.26 -21.00 -14.76
CA ARG A 264 9.34 -21.89 -15.47
C ARG A 264 7.89 -21.62 -15.06
N GLU A 265 7.63 -21.54 -13.76
CA GLU A 265 6.29 -21.25 -13.24
C GLU A 265 5.86 -19.83 -13.61
N LEU A 266 6.77 -18.84 -13.58
CA LEU A 266 6.50 -17.50 -14.08
C LEU A 266 6.09 -17.51 -15.57
N ALA A 267 6.79 -18.25 -16.42
CA ALA A 267 6.44 -18.37 -17.83
C ALA A 267 5.03 -18.99 -18.03
N ALA A 268 4.66 -19.97 -17.19
CA ALA A 268 3.31 -20.53 -17.21
C ALA A 268 2.25 -19.51 -16.79
N LEU A 269 2.50 -18.70 -15.76
CA LEU A 269 1.61 -17.61 -15.35
C LEU A 269 1.45 -16.55 -16.45
N GLN A 270 2.54 -16.22 -17.16
CA GLN A 270 2.53 -15.26 -18.27
C GLN A 270 1.76 -15.77 -19.49
N ALA A 271 1.82 -17.08 -19.77
CA ALA A 271 1.10 -17.69 -20.88
C ALA A 271 -0.41 -17.80 -20.65
N ASP A 272 -0.85 -17.82 -19.39
CA ASP A 272 -2.27 -17.84 -19.02
C ASP A 272 -2.91 -16.45 -19.15
N ASN A 273 -3.56 -16.22 -20.30
CA ASN A 273 -4.29 -15.01 -20.63
C ASN A 273 -5.68 -14.91 -20.01
N THR A 274 -6.14 -15.92 -19.26
CA THR A 274 -7.48 -15.93 -18.64
C THR A 274 -7.54 -15.18 -17.31
N ARG A 275 -6.38 -14.78 -16.78
CA ARG A 275 -6.20 -14.17 -15.46
C ARG A 275 -5.25 -12.98 -15.55
N THR A 276 -5.56 -11.92 -14.82
CA THR A 276 -4.69 -10.74 -14.73
C THR A 276 -3.41 -11.09 -13.96
N LEU A 277 -2.26 -10.65 -14.47
CA LEU A 277 -0.95 -10.84 -13.85
C LEU A 277 -0.22 -9.51 -13.71
N TYR A 278 -0.01 -9.07 -12.47
CA TYR A 278 0.89 -7.98 -12.14
C TYR A 278 2.28 -8.52 -11.78
N ARG A 279 3.32 -7.80 -12.20
CA ARG A 279 4.72 -8.13 -11.92
C ARG A 279 5.41 -6.88 -11.39
N PHE A 280 5.82 -6.89 -10.13
CA PHE A 280 6.41 -5.73 -9.47
C PHE A 280 7.84 -6.01 -9.00
N ASP A 281 8.75 -5.10 -9.34
CA ASP A 281 10.04 -4.98 -8.67
C ASP A 281 9.84 -4.06 -7.46
N VAL A 282 10.12 -4.58 -6.27
CA VAL A 282 9.81 -3.90 -5.00
C VAL A 282 11.00 -3.21 -4.36
N ARG A 283 12.13 -3.16 -5.07
CA ARG A 283 13.37 -2.50 -4.62
C ARG A 283 13.26 -0.97 -4.72
N ASP A 284 14.32 -0.28 -4.33
CA ASP A 284 14.43 1.16 -4.52
C ASP A 284 14.47 1.53 -6.02
N ALA A 285 14.02 2.75 -6.34
CA ALA A 285 13.97 3.26 -7.70
C ALA A 285 15.35 3.30 -8.38
N ASP A 286 16.42 3.59 -7.61
CA ASP A 286 17.78 3.64 -8.14
C ASP A 286 18.31 2.23 -8.47
N GLU A 287 17.96 1.24 -7.65
CA GLU A 287 18.29 -0.18 -7.91
C GLU A 287 17.54 -0.71 -9.14
N TYR A 288 16.25 -0.37 -9.27
CA TYR A 288 15.48 -0.68 -10.47
C TYR A 288 16.10 -0.04 -11.70
N ALA A 289 16.41 1.26 -11.63
CA ALA A 289 16.95 2.01 -12.78
C ALA A 289 18.30 1.47 -13.26
N SER A 290 19.12 1.00 -12.32
CA SER A 290 20.43 0.41 -12.60
C SER A 290 20.36 -0.98 -13.24
N GLY A 291 19.26 -1.71 -13.02
CA GLY A 291 19.06 -3.03 -13.62
C GLY A 291 17.89 -3.78 -13.00
N HIS A 292 16.87 -4.11 -13.80
CA HIS A 292 15.66 -4.83 -13.38
C HIS A 292 15.28 -5.96 -14.33
N LEU A 293 14.39 -6.85 -13.88
CA LEU A 293 13.90 -7.97 -14.68
C LEU A 293 12.93 -7.48 -15.75
N ALA A 294 13.04 -8.04 -16.96
CA ALA A 294 12.20 -7.65 -18.08
C ALA A 294 10.70 -7.87 -17.80
N GLY A 295 9.91 -6.83 -18.05
CA GLY A 295 8.46 -6.82 -17.84
C GLY A 295 8.00 -6.76 -16.38
N PHE A 296 8.92 -6.53 -15.43
CA PHE A 296 8.56 -6.13 -14.06
C PHE A 296 8.48 -4.60 -13.99
N ARG A 297 7.38 -4.09 -13.42
CA ARG A 297 7.18 -2.66 -13.17
C ARG A 297 7.73 -2.30 -11.79
N HIS A 298 8.44 -1.19 -11.67
CA HIS A 298 8.84 -0.69 -10.37
C HIS A 298 7.63 -0.26 -9.51
N TYR A 299 7.59 -0.74 -8.27
CA TYR A 299 6.72 -0.25 -7.20
C TYR A 299 7.35 -0.59 -5.85
N ALA A 300 8.03 0.37 -5.22
CA ALA A 300 8.74 0.14 -3.94
C ALA A 300 7.84 -0.55 -2.91
N GLY A 301 8.33 -1.61 -2.27
CA GLY A 301 7.47 -2.57 -1.55
C GLY A 301 6.61 -1.95 -0.45
N GLY A 302 7.17 -1.04 0.35
CA GLY A 302 6.42 -0.34 1.40
C GLY A 302 5.27 0.50 0.84
N GLN A 303 5.47 1.12 -0.34
CA GLN A 303 4.44 1.86 -1.05
C GLN A 303 3.45 0.93 -1.74
N LEU A 304 3.89 -0.23 -2.25
CA LEU A 304 2.99 -1.22 -2.83
C LEU A 304 1.99 -1.75 -1.80
N VAL A 305 2.41 -1.99 -0.55
CA VAL A 305 1.49 -2.34 0.55
C VAL A 305 0.54 -1.19 0.86
N GLN A 306 1.05 0.04 0.89
CA GLN A 306 0.26 1.24 1.23
C GLN A 306 -0.73 1.63 0.13
N GLU A 307 -0.44 1.40 -1.15
CA GLU A 307 -1.17 1.96 -2.30
C GLU A 307 -1.60 0.86 -3.28
N ILE A 308 -1.90 -0.34 -2.78
CA ILE A 308 -2.20 -1.52 -3.61
C ILE A 308 -3.40 -1.31 -4.55
N ASP A 309 -4.39 -0.54 -4.14
CA ASP A 309 -5.57 -0.16 -4.94
C ASP A 309 -5.19 0.71 -6.15
N MET A 310 -4.11 1.47 -6.05
CA MET A 310 -3.55 2.24 -7.15
C MET A 310 -2.63 1.40 -8.03
N ALA A 311 -1.84 0.50 -7.44
CA ALA A 311 -0.90 -0.35 -8.16
C ALA A 311 -1.60 -1.46 -8.97
N ALA A 312 -2.57 -2.14 -8.36
CA ALA A 312 -3.22 -3.34 -8.84
C ALA A 312 -4.75 -3.31 -8.56
N PRO A 313 -5.52 -2.48 -9.29
CA PRO A 313 -6.95 -2.28 -9.03
C PRO A 313 -7.84 -3.50 -9.31
N VAL A 314 -7.32 -4.53 -10.00
CA VAL A 314 -8.09 -5.76 -10.25
C VAL A 314 -8.03 -6.66 -9.03
N ARG A 315 -9.09 -6.66 -8.20
CA ARG A 315 -9.22 -7.59 -7.08
C ARG A 315 -9.28 -9.02 -7.61
N GLY A 316 -8.58 -9.96 -6.97
CA GLY A 316 -8.50 -11.36 -7.42
C GLY A 316 -7.43 -11.62 -8.50
N ALA A 317 -6.70 -10.59 -8.96
CA ALA A 317 -5.57 -10.78 -9.86
C ALA A 317 -4.40 -11.50 -9.18
N ARG A 318 -3.53 -12.09 -10.02
CA ARG A 318 -2.25 -12.66 -9.60
C ARG A 318 -1.20 -11.56 -9.52
N ILE A 319 -0.34 -11.62 -8.52
CA ILE A 319 0.75 -10.66 -8.32
C ILE A 319 2.05 -11.43 -8.09
N VAL A 320 3.08 -11.13 -8.87
CA VAL A 320 4.45 -11.66 -8.68
C VAL A 320 5.35 -10.51 -8.25
N LEU A 321 6.04 -10.69 -7.12
CA LEU A 321 7.06 -9.75 -6.64
C LEU A 321 8.46 -10.26 -6.94
N SER A 322 9.39 -9.34 -7.16
CA SER A 322 10.81 -9.62 -7.33
C SER A 322 11.68 -8.66 -6.51
N ASP A 323 12.76 -9.20 -5.97
CA ASP A 323 13.92 -8.46 -5.47
C ASP A 323 15.19 -9.30 -5.71
N ASP A 324 16.36 -8.72 -5.47
CA ASP A 324 17.67 -9.33 -5.67
C ASP A 324 18.32 -9.83 -4.38
N ARG A 325 17.58 -9.82 -3.26
CA ARG A 325 18.11 -10.14 -1.91
C ARG A 325 17.23 -11.10 -1.10
N SER A 326 16.07 -11.50 -1.62
CA SER A 326 15.13 -12.42 -0.98
C SER A 326 14.68 -11.94 0.41
N ILE A 327 14.46 -10.63 0.57
CA ILE A 327 13.99 -10.04 1.84
C ILE A 327 12.80 -9.13 1.58
N ARG A 328 12.95 -8.17 0.65
CA ARG A 328 11.96 -7.14 0.36
C ARG A 328 10.74 -7.73 -0.30
N ALA A 329 10.95 -8.63 -1.26
CA ALA A 329 9.88 -9.33 -1.95
C ALA A 329 9.10 -10.24 -0.97
N ASP A 330 9.79 -11.00 -0.14
CA ASP A 330 9.17 -11.90 0.84
C ASP A 330 8.37 -11.12 1.89
N MET A 331 8.94 -10.07 2.48
CA MET A 331 8.24 -9.24 3.47
C MET A 331 7.04 -8.51 2.85
N THR A 332 7.19 -7.93 1.66
CA THR A 332 6.09 -7.26 0.95
C THR A 332 4.99 -8.26 0.60
N ALA A 333 5.34 -9.44 0.08
CA ALA A 333 4.39 -10.48 -0.27
C ALA A 333 3.62 -10.98 0.95
N SER A 334 4.27 -11.10 2.11
CA SER A 334 3.62 -11.55 3.35
C SER A 334 2.45 -10.65 3.74
N TRP A 335 2.57 -9.33 3.54
CA TRP A 335 1.50 -8.37 3.83
C TRP A 335 0.40 -8.42 2.78
N LEU A 336 0.76 -8.45 1.50
CA LEU A 336 -0.24 -8.55 0.42
C LEU A 336 -1.02 -9.87 0.50
N ALA A 337 -0.40 -10.97 0.94
CA ALA A 337 -1.08 -12.24 1.20
C ALA A 337 -2.15 -12.09 2.30
N GLN A 338 -1.78 -11.47 3.43
CA GLN A 338 -2.67 -11.19 4.57
C GLN A 338 -3.81 -10.23 4.20
N MET A 339 -3.59 -9.35 3.22
CA MET A 339 -4.62 -8.51 2.60
C MET A 339 -5.51 -9.29 1.59
N GLY A 340 -5.24 -10.57 1.36
CA GLY A 340 -6.04 -11.48 0.54
C GLY A 340 -5.66 -11.55 -0.94
N SER A 341 -4.46 -11.14 -1.31
CA SER A 341 -3.97 -11.21 -2.70
C SER A 341 -3.46 -12.61 -3.08
N ASP A 342 -3.64 -12.99 -4.35
CA ASP A 342 -3.07 -14.18 -4.99
C ASP A 342 -1.60 -13.89 -5.35
N ILE A 343 -0.72 -14.03 -4.35
CA ILE A 343 0.65 -13.51 -4.37
C ILE A 343 1.70 -14.60 -4.56
N TYR A 344 2.77 -14.26 -5.29
CA TYR A 344 3.94 -15.08 -5.54
C TYR A 344 5.22 -14.24 -5.39
N VAL A 345 6.32 -14.90 -5.03
CA VAL A 345 7.67 -14.31 -5.06
C VAL A 345 8.50 -15.11 -6.07
N LEU A 346 9.16 -14.39 -6.98
CA LEU A 346 10.10 -14.98 -7.93
C LEU A 346 11.44 -15.22 -7.23
N ASP A 347 11.88 -16.47 -7.20
CA ASP A 347 13.20 -16.84 -6.72
C ASP A 347 14.25 -16.67 -7.83
N GLY A 348 15.19 -15.75 -7.61
CA GLY A 348 16.32 -15.50 -8.51
C GLY A 348 15.96 -14.66 -9.74
N GLY A 349 16.52 -15.02 -10.90
CA GLY A 349 16.33 -14.30 -12.17
C GLY A 349 17.31 -13.14 -12.41
N TYR A 350 17.95 -12.63 -11.36
CA TYR A 350 18.89 -11.49 -11.45
C TYR A 350 20.29 -11.85 -11.98
N ASP A 351 20.61 -13.15 -12.13
CA ASP A 351 21.84 -13.63 -12.79
C ASP A 351 21.77 -13.58 -14.32
N GLY A 352 20.58 -13.31 -14.87
CA GLY A 352 20.31 -13.24 -16.31
C GLY A 352 20.34 -11.81 -16.89
N PRO A 353 19.88 -11.64 -18.14
CA PRO A 353 19.72 -10.32 -18.76
C PRO A 353 18.81 -9.41 -17.94
N ARG A 354 19.19 -8.13 -17.86
CA ARG A 354 18.44 -7.09 -17.14
C ARG A 354 18.17 -5.91 -18.06
N ASP A 355 16.96 -5.39 -17.96
CA ASP A 355 16.61 -4.08 -18.52
C ASP A 355 17.15 -2.99 -17.60
N ALA A 356 17.29 -1.77 -18.11
CA ALA A 356 17.74 -0.62 -17.35
C ALA A 356 16.97 0.62 -17.79
N GLY A 357 16.88 1.61 -16.90
CA GLY A 357 16.14 2.84 -17.13
C GLY A 357 15.17 3.16 -16.00
N PRO A 358 14.79 4.44 -15.86
CA PRO A 358 14.01 4.90 -14.71
C PRO A 358 12.64 4.22 -14.66
N PRO A 359 12.04 4.12 -13.46
CA PRO A 359 10.64 3.75 -13.31
C PRO A 359 9.72 4.60 -14.20
N GLN A 360 8.70 3.98 -14.79
CA GLN A 360 7.62 4.73 -15.41
C GLN A 360 6.83 5.48 -14.34
N VAL A 361 6.81 6.81 -14.43
CA VAL A 361 6.08 7.69 -13.50
C VAL A 361 4.84 8.24 -14.19
N LEU A 362 3.68 8.03 -13.58
CA LEU A 362 2.45 8.68 -14.02
C LEU A 362 2.47 10.17 -13.65
N PRO A 363 2.01 11.08 -14.52
CA PRO A 363 1.89 12.50 -14.19
C PRO A 363 1.06 12.71 -12.92
N LYS A 364 1.46 13.64 -12.05
CA LYS A 364 0.66 13.95 -10.85
C LYS A 364 -0.74 14.46 -11.25
N PRO A 365 -1.80 14.13 -10.49
CA PRO A 365 -3.11 14.72 -10.69
C PRO A 365 -3.08 16.25 -10.55
N ASP A 366 -4.07 16.93 -11.13
CA ASP A 366 -4.28 18.36 -10.90
C ASP A 366 -4.44 18.62 -9.39
N PRO A 367 -3.59 19.48 -8.78
CA PRO A 367 -3.68 19.83 -7.37
C PRO A 367 -5.05 20.38 -6.95
N ALA A 368 -5.83 21.00 -7.85
CA ALA A 368 -7.17 21.50 -7.56
C ALA A 368 -8.18 20.39 -7.26
N HIS A 369 -7.93 19.19 -7.77
CA HIS A 369 -8.76 17.99 -7.67
C HIS A 369 -8.17 16.94 -6.72
N ARG A 370 -7.09 17.30 -6.01
CA ARG A 370 -6.37 16.45 -5.08
C ARG A 370 -7.00 16.51 -3.69
N TYR A 371 -7.15 15.37 -3.04
CA TYR A 371 -7.55 15.33 -1.64
C TYR A 371 -6.46 15.95 -0.76
N ARG A 372 -6.84 16.92 0.08
CA ARG A 372 -5.92 17.53 1.06
C ARG A 372 -5.77 16.62 2.27
N ARG A 373 -4.86 15.67 2.14
CA ARG A 373 -4.53 14.65 3.15
C ARG A 373 -4.08 15.31 4.47
N PRO A 374 -4.73 15.01 5.61
CA PRO A 374 -4.39 15.63 6.91
C PRO A 374 -2.98 15.27 7.44
N TYR A 375 -2.27 14.36 6.77
CA TYR A 375 -0.95 13.85 7.10
C TYR A 375 0.15 14.34 6.12
N GLU A 376 -0.17 15.21 5.17
CA GLU A 376 0.81 15.75 4.21
C GLU A 376 1.08 17.25 4.42
N GLY A 377 2.37 17.62 4.33
CA GLY A 377 2.80 19.01 4.49
C GLY A 377 2.79 19.48 5.94
N THR A 378 3.08 20.77 6.13
CA THR A 378 3.33 21.37 7.45
C THR A 378 2.24 22.34 7.91
N ALA A 379 1.27 22.63 7.05
CA ALA A 379 0.22 23.63 7.28
C ALA A 379 -1.18 23.00 7.30
N VAL A 380 -1.39 22.01 8.16
CA VAL A 380 -2.67 21.34 8.37
C VAL A 380 -3.25 21.72 9.73
N ALA A 381 -4.54 21.99 9.79
CA ALA A 381 -5.22 22.32 11.04
C ALA A 381 -5.26 21.11 11.99
N GLU A 382 -5.01 21.34 13.28
CA GLU A 382 -5.00 20.29 14.31
C GLU A 382 -6.32 19.51 14.38
N ALA A 383 -7.46 20.19 14.19
CA ALA A 383 -8.76 19.53 14.16
C ALA A 383 -8.89 18.52 13.00
N ALA A 384 -8.30 18.82 11.83
CA ALA A 384 -8.31 17.90 10.69
C ALA A 384 -7.38 16.70 10.94
N MET A 385 -6.22 16.94 11.56
CA MET A 385 -5.31 15.89 12.02
C MET A 385 -5.98 14.94 13.03
N GLN A 386 -6.67 15.49 14.03
CA GLN A 386 -7.36 14.70 15.04
C GLN A 386 -8.50 13.89 14.42
N ALA A 387 -9.34 14.51 13.59
CA ALA A 387 -10.43 13.82 12.90
C ALA A 387 -9.93 12.66 12.02
N TYR A 388 -8.77 12.82 11.37
CA TYR A 388 -8.13 11.74 10.61
C TYR A 388 -7.73 10.56 11.50
N LEU A 389 -7.10 10.83 12.66
CA LEU A 389 -6.74 9.76 13.59
C LEU A 389 -7.97 9.05 14.16
N ASP A 390 -9.00 9.81 14.55
CA ASP A 390 -10.26 9.27 15.07
C ASP A 390 -10.92 8.34 14.04
N TRP A 391 -10.85 8.70 12.75
CA TRP A 391 -11.29 7.86 11.66
C TRP A 391 -10.45 6.57 11.55
N GLU A 392 -9.11 6.64 11.57
CA GLU A 392 -8.24 5.44 11.51
C GLU A 392 -8.60 4.46 12.64
N TYR A 393 -8.77 4.93 13.89
CA TYR A 393 -9.16 4.07 15.01
C TYR A 393 -10.53 3.37 14.84
N GLY A 394 -11.43 3.96 14.04
CA GLY A 394 -12.75 3.39 13.74
C GLY A 394 -12.76 2.30 12.66
N LEU A 395 -11.66 2.11 11.92
CA LEU A 395 -11.64 1.28 10.71
C LEU A 395 -11.88 -0.20 10.96
N VAL A 396 -11.45 -0.75 12.11
CA VAL A 396 -11.65 -2.19 12.42
C VAL A 396 -13.13 -2.54 12.52
N GLU A 397 -13.91 -1.67 13.16
CA GLU A 397 -15.35 -1.84 13.30
C GLU A 397 -16.07 -1.60 11.97
N GLN A 398 -15.57 -0.69 11.14
CA GLN A 398 -16.06 -0.52 9.77
C GLN A 398 -15.80 -1.75 8.89
N LEU A 399 -14.61 -2.36 8.96
CA LEU A 399 -14.30 -3.62 8.28
C LEU A 399 -15.25 -4.75 8.68
N ARG A 400 -15.59 -4.82 9.98
CA ARG A 400 -16.53 -5.82 10.50
C ARG A 400 -17.92 -5.66 9.89
N ARG A 401 -18.39 -4.42 9.70
CA ARG A 401 -19.69 -4.13 9.05
C ARG A 401 -19.63 -4.37 7.55
N ASP A 402 -18.52 -4.04 6.89
CA ASP A 402 -18.33 -4.30 5.46
C ASP A 402 -18.34 -5.80 5.16
N GLY A 403 -17.52 -6.59 5.86
CA GLY A 403 -17.52 -8.05 5.76
C GLY A 403 -17.10 -8.65 4.41
N THR A 404 -16.47 -7.88 3.52
CA THR A 404 -15.95 -8.39 2.22
C THR A 404 -14.43 -8.52 2.18
N HIS A 405 -13.74 -7.99 3.18
CA HIS A 405 -12.31 -7.74 3.13
C HIS A 405 -11.44 -9.00 2.92
N GLY A 406 -11.81 -10.12 3.57
CA GLY A 406 -11.08 -11.38 3.45
C GLY A 406 -9.65 -11.36 4.02
N PHE A 407 -9.35 -10.37 4.87
CA PHE A 407 -8.05 -10.23 5.54
C PHE A 407 -7.87 -11.29 6.62
N TYR A 408 -6.61 -11.64 6.87
CA TYR A 408 -6.17 -12.40 8.04
C TYR A 408 -4.83 -11.84 8.53
N VAL A 409 -4.45 -12.18 9.77
CA VAL A 409 -3.20 -11.72 10.39
C VAL A 409 -2.50 -12.93 11.00
N ILE A 410 -1.23 -13.14 10.65
CA ILE A 410 -0.41 -14.30 11.08
C ILE A 410 0.32 -14.09 12.41
#